data_AF-C7MPK8-F1
#
_entry.id   AF-C7MPK8-F1
#
_cell.length_a   1.000
_cell.length_b   1.000
_cell.length_c   1.000
_cell.angle_alpha   90.00
_cell.angle_beta   90.00
_cell.angle_gamma   90.00
#
_symmetry.space_group_name_H-M   'P 1'
#
loop_
_entity.id
_entity.type
_entity.pdbx_description
1 polymer ?
#
loop_
_entity_poly.entity_id
_entity_poly.type
_entity_poly.pdbx_seq_one_letter_code
_entity_poly.pdbx_strand_id
1 'polypeptide(L)'
;MSNQNHNPYAYSRALMTRELDDHLSGSLESLFLVVSTQEISAIAHDALQKTADALGYGNNGATFLTLPASPNEETPSQTNQTDHQNVQRIIEGLDPLCLIATDVRAANSIGAAYDTNVSSQTKAISYSGRIAGRETRVFDDFNTLVTTEAGKQHAWALLKTLPTFSGIENSAKR
;
A
#
# COMPACT_ATOMS: atom_id res chain seq x y z
N MET A 1 7.62 34.13 19.02
CA MET A 1 7.88 33.40 17.77
C MET A 1 7.97 31.93 18.13
N SER A 2 6.89 31.17 17.93
CA SER A 2 6.85 29.75 18.30
C SER A 2 7.72 28.98 17.31
N ASN A 3 8.88 28.51 17.78
CA ASN A 3 9.74 27.59 17.05
C ASN A 3 9.02 26.23 17.05
N GLN A 4 8.09 26.03 16.10
CA GLN A 4 7.52 24.72 15.89
C GLN A 4 8.64 23.85 15.31
N ASN A 5 9.03 22.83 16.08
CA ASN A 5 9.76 21.68 15.57
C ASN A 5 8.97 21.13 14.38
N HIS A 6 9.30 21.61 13.19
CA HIS A 6 8.63 21.26 11.96
C HIS A 6 9.07 19.84 11.65
N ASN A 7 8.24 18.87 12.04
CA ASN A 7 8.46 17.48 11.69
C ASN A 7 8.56 17.43 10.15
N PRO A 8 9.74 17.18 9.58
CA PRO A 8 9.93 17.23 8.13
C PRO A 8 9.04 16.21 7.41
N TYR A 9 8.66 15.13 8.09
CA TYR A 9 7.73 14.13 7.57
C TYR A 9 6.28 14.66 7.53
N ALA A 10 5.87 15.48 8.50
CA ALA A 10 4.53 16.08 8.48
C ALA A 10 4.37 17.07 7.31
N TYR A 11 5.42 17.80 6.96
CA TYR A 11 5.43 18.70 5.81
C TYR A 11 5.38 17.96 4.47
N SER A 12 6.24 16.95 4.31
CA SER A 12 6.24 16.12 3.12
C SER A 12 4.89 15.43 2.91
N ARG A 13 4.28 14.91 3.99
CA ARG A 13 2.91 14.36 3.94
C ARG A 13 1.89 15.40 3.52
N ALA A 14 1.87 16.57 4.16
CA ALA A 14 0.90 17.63 3.85
C ALA A 14 0.99 18.12 2.39
N LEU A 15 2.21 18.21 1.84
CA LEU A 15 2.41 18.52 0.42
C LEU A 15 1.88 17.41 -0.49
N MET A 16 2.18 16.15 -0.18
CA MET A 16 1.72 15.01 -0.99
C MET A 16 0.21 14.84 -0.93
N THR A 17 -0.41 15.01 0.25
CA THR A 17 -1.87 15.00 0.40
C THR A 17 -2.51 16.02 -0.53
N ARG A 18 -1.96 17.24 -0.63
CA ARG A 18 -2.52 18.27 -1.49
C ARG A 18 -2.36 17.96 -2.98
N GLU A 19 -1.25 17.32 -3.37
CA GLU A 19 -0.98 16.94 -4.77
C GLU A 19 -1.78 15.71 -5.22
N LEU A 20 -2.21 14.86 -4.30
CA LEU A 20 -2.79 13.53 -4.58
C LEU A 20 -4.12 13.29 -3.87
N ASP A 21 -4.81 14.35 -3.44
CA ASP A 21 -6.04 14.27 -2.67
C ASP A 21 -7.09 13.40 -3.38
N ASP A 22 -7.19 13.53 -4.71
CA ASP A 22 -8.10 12.74 -5.54
C ASP A 22 -7.72 11.24 -5.66
N HIS A 23 -6.50 10.88 -5.28
CA HIS A 23 -5.93 9.54 -5.39
C HIS A 23 -5.70 8.86 -4.04
N LEU A 24 -5.84 9.59 -2.93
CA LEU A 24 -5.61 9.11 -1.57
C LEU A 24 -6.92 9.07 -0.79
N SER A 25 -7.12 8.00 -0.02
CA SER A 25 -8.19 7.93 0.96
C SER A 25 -7.76 7.16 2.20
N GLY A 26 -8.55 7.23 3.27
CA GLY A 26 -8.21 6.63 4.56
C GLY A 26 -7.30 7.52 5.42
N SER A 27 -6.53 6.90 6.32
CA SER A 27 -5.70 7.63 7.29
C SER A 27 -4.29 7.88 6.77
N LEU A 28 -3.96 9.12 6.42
CA LEU A 28 -2.65 9.52 5.90
C LEU A 28 -1.47 9.32 6.88
N GLU A 29 -1.76 9.06 8.16
CA GLU A 29 -0.76 8.74 9.17
C GLU A 29 -0.55 7.23 9.33
N SER A 30 -1.31 6.41 8.60
CA SER A 30 -1.22 4.96 8.68
C SER A 30 0.14 4.44 8.20
N LEU A 31 0.61 3.40 8.88
CA LEU A 31 1.77 2.59 8.50
C LEU A 31 1.39 1.41 7.58
N PHE A 32 0.15 1.35 7.10
CA PHE A 32 -0.39 0.30 6.25
C PHE A 32 -0.93 0.91 4.96
N LEU A 33 -0.11 0.90 3.91
CA LEU A 33 -0.45 1.47 2.61
C LEU A 33 -0.93 0.39 1.65
N VAL A 34 -2.11 0.59 1.09
CA VAL A 34 -2.69 -0.18 0.01
C VAL A 34 -2.55 0.61 -1.29
N VAL A 35 -2.02 -0.01 -2.33
CA VAL A 35 -1.83 0.56 -3.66
C VAL A 35 -2.61 -0.25 -4.68
N SER A 36 -3.47 0.42 -5.44
CA SER A 36 -4.25 -0.15 -6.53
C SER A 36 -4.11 0.67 -7.80
N THR A 37 -4.37 0.06 -8.96
CA THR A 37 -4.60 0.79 -10.23
C THR A 37 -6.06 0.78 -10.67
N GLN A 38 -6.90 0.06 -9.93
CA GLN A 38 -8.33 -0.02 -10.13
C GLN A 38 -9.05 0.43 -8.86
N GLU A 39 -10.32 0.82 -9.01
CA GLU A 39 -11.19 1.08 -7.87
C GLU A 39 -11.30 -0.19 -7.01
N ILE A 40 -11.04 -0.04 -5.72
CA ILE A 40 -11.16 -1.15 -4.76
C ILE A 40 -12.65 -1.31 -4.41
N SER A 41 -13.17 -2.52 -4.59
CA SER A 41 -14.55 -2.86 -4.23
C SER A 41 -14.80 -2.69 -2.73
N ALA A 42 -16.04 -2.42 -2.33
CA ALA A 42 -16.40 -2.27 -0.92
C ALA A 42 -16.00 -3.48 -0.05
N ILE A 43 -16.10 -4.70 -0.60
CA ILE A 43 -15.71 -5.94 0.09
C ILE A 43 -14.20 -6.00 0.30
N ALA A 44 -13.42 -5.67 -0.72
CA ALA A 44 -11.96 -5.63 -0.64
C ALA A 44 -11.47 -4.55 0.31
N HIS A 45 -12.07 -3.36 0.24
CA HIS A 45 -11.77 -2.25 1.13
C HIS A 45 -12.02 -2.64 2.60
N ASP A 46 -13.20 -3.19 2.91
CA ASP A 46 -13.53 -3.66 4.27
C ASP A 46 -12.60 -4.78 4.74
N ALA A 47 -12.24 -5.73 3.87
CA ALA A 47 -11.30 -6.81 4.22
C ALA A 47 -9.91 -6.28 4.58
N LEU A 48 -9.40 -5.29 3.84
CA LEU A 48 -8.11 -4.65 4.12
C LEU A 48 -8.17 -3.79 5.38
N GLN A 49 -9.28 -3.10 5.61
CA GLN A 49 -9.47 -2.30 6.81
C GLN A 49 -9.52 -3.16 8.07
N LYS A 50 -10.24 -4.29 8.03
CA LYS A 50 -10.29 -5.30 9.09
C LYS A 50 -8.94 -5.98 9.31
N THR A 51 -8.18 -6.18 8.24
CA THR A 51 -6.81 -6.70 8.33
C THR A 51 -5.93 -5.72 9.10
N ALA A 52 -5.93 -4.43 8.73
CA ALA A 52 -5.15 -3.41 9.42
C ALA A 52 -5.53 -3.33 10.91
N ASP A 53 -6.83 -3.37 11.22
CA ASP A 53 -7.31 -3.38 12.61
C ASP A 53 -6.84 -4.63 13.37
N ALA A 54 -7.01 -5.83 12.79
CA ALA A 54 -6.59 -7.09 13.39
C ALA A 54 -5.08 -7.18 13.66
N LEU A 55 -4.26 -6.49 12.87
CA LEU A 55 -2.81 -6.42 13.06
C LEU A 55 -2.38 -5.29 14.02
N GLY A 56 -3.32 -4.47 14.52
CA GLY A 56 -3.07 -3.44 15.53
C GLY A 56 -2.77 -2.05 14.96
N TYR A 57 -3.08 -1.77 13.70
CA TYR A 57 -2.94 -0.44 13.10
C TYR A 57 -4.13 0.49 13.42
N GLY A 58 -5.15 -0.03 14.11
CA GLY A 58 -6.32 0.69 14.59
C GLY A 58 -7.47 0.77 13.58
N ASN A 59 -8.60 1.29 14.05
CA ASN A 59 -9.77 1.56 13.22
C ASN A 59 -9.44 2.67 12.21
N ASN A 60 -9.69 2.43 10.91
CA ASN A 60 -9.18 3.25 9.79
C ASN A 60 -7.64 3.27 9.67
N GLY A 61 -6.97 2.25 10.19
CA GLY A 61 -5.52 2.08 10.15
C GLY A 61 -4.93 1.75 8.78
N ALA A 62 -5.58 2.12 7.66
CA ALA A 62 -5.06 1.92 6.31
C ALA A 62 -5.15 3.22 5.48
N THR A 63 -4.15 3.43 4.63
CA THR A 63 -4.20 4.42 3.54
C THR A 63 -4.40 3.69 2.24
N PHE A 64 -5.27 4.22 1.38
CA PHE A 64 -5.50 3.67 0.04
C PHE A 64 -5.03 4.68 -1.00
N LEU A 65 -4.10 4.25 -1.85
CA LEU A 65 -3.58 4.99 -2.98
C LEU A 65 -4.07 4.33 -4.27
N THR A 66 -4.87 5.04 -5.05
CA THR A 66 -5.27 4.63 -6.39
C THR A 66 -4.37 5.33 -7.40
N LEU A 67 -3.46 4.60 -8.03
CA LEU A 67 -2.61 5.12 -9.08
C LEU A 67 -3.45 5.46 -10.31
N PRO A 68 -3.22 6.62 -10.95
CA PRO A 68 -3.90 6.96 -12.19
C PRO A 68 -3.63 5.92 -13.27
N ALA A 69 -4.62 5.65 -14.11
CA ALA A 69 -4.39 4.82 -15.29
C ALA A 69 -3.36 5.51 -16.19
N SER A 70 -2.20 4.88 -16.40
CA SER A 70 -1.20 5.41 -17.33
C SER A 70 -1.86 5.62 -18.71
N PRO A 71 -1.87 6.85 -19.25
CA PRO A 71 -2.37 7.09 -20.58
C PRO A 71 -1.37 6.48 -21.56
N ASN A 72 -1.82 5.52 -22.36
CA ASN A 72 -1.18 4.98 -23.58
C ASN A 72 -0.64 3.55 -23.46
N GLU A 73 -1.51 2.57 -23.73
CA GLU A 73 -1.14 1.36 -24.47
C GLU A 73 -1.20 1.61 -26.00
N GLU A 74 -0.77 2.78 -26.53
CA GLU A 74 -0.62 2.96 -27.98
C GLU A 74 0.16 4.21 -28.47
N THR A 75 0.84 4.97 -27.62
CA THR A 75 1.69 6.08 -28.10
C THR A 75 2.90 6.30 -27.18
N PRO A 76 4.14 6.17 -27.69
CA PRO A 76 5.34 6.37 -26.89
C PRO A 76 5.57 7.87 -26.68
N SER A 77 4.89 8.44 -25.68
CA SER A 77 5.23 9.76 -25.16
C SER A 77 6.50 9.63 -24.33
N GLN A 78 7.51 10.45 -24.61
CA GLN A 78 8.84 10.45 -23.98
C GLN A 78 8.84 10.94 -22.51
N THR A 79 7.78 10.64 -21.76
CA THR A 79 7.57 11.02 -20.34
C THR A 79 7.26 9.79 -19.46
N ASN A 80 7.71 8.59 -19.88
CA ASN A 80 7.58 7.37 -19.06
C ASN A 80 8.51 7.34 -17.81
N GLN A 81 9.27 8.41 -17.60
CA GLN A 81 10.07 8.62 -16.38
C GLN A 81 9.23 9.27 -15.26
N THR A 82 8.02 9.74 -15.58
CA THR A 82 7.19 10.58 -14.70
C THR A 82 6.20 9.77 -13.83
N ASP A 83 5.91 8.51 -14.14
CA ASP A 83 4.96 7.72 -13.34
C ASP A 83 5.63 7.00 -12.16
N HIS A 84 6.79 6.36 -12.35
CA HIS A 84 7.46 5.59 -11.28
C HIS A 84 8.14 6.48 -10.22
N GLN A 85 8.73 7.61 -10.63
CA GLN A 85 9.33 8.57 -9.70
C GLN A 85 8.27 9.17 -8.77
N ASN A 86 7.04 9.35 -9.27
CA ASN A 86 5.92 9.77 -8.44
C ASN A 86 5.52 8.67 -7.46
N VAL A 87 5.39 7.41 -7.88
CA VAL A 87 5.11 6.28 -6.97
C VAL A 87 6.16 6.17 -5.86
N GLN A 88 7.44 6.24 -6.20
CA GLN A 88 8.53 6.21 -5.23
C GLN A 88 8.39 7.35 -4.22
N ARG A 89 8.24 8.59 -4.72
CA ARG A 89 8.11 9.79 -3.90
C ARG A 89 6.93 9.69 -2.93
N ILE A 90 5.79 9.18 -3.39
CA ILE A 90 4.58 9.01 -2.57
C ILE A 90 4.82 8.02 -1.44
N ILE A 91 5.35 6.83 -1.77
CA ILE A 91 5.61 5.79 -0.78
C ILE A 91 6.65 6.28 0.24
N GLU A 92 7.68 7.01 -0.19
CA GLU A 92 8.70 7.56 0.71
C GLU A 92 8.19 8.70 1.60
N GLY A 93 7.24 9.52 1.12
CA GLY A 93 6.67 10.58 1.96
C GLY A 93 5.60 10.10 2.94
N LEU A 94 4.81 9.09 2.57
CA LEU A 94 3.91 8.43 3.51
C LEU A 94 4.69 7.59 4.52
N ASP A 95 5.79 6.98 4.07
CA ASP A 95 6.68 6.09 4.82
C ASP A 95 5.95 4.95 5.55
N PRO A 96 5.23 4.08 4.81
CA PRO A 96 4.48 2.99 5.44
C PRO A 96 5.41 1.85 5.87
N LEU A 97 5.01 1.12 6.91
CA LEU A 97 5.65 -0.13 7.33
C LEU A 97 5.22 -1.32 6.46
N CYS A 98 3.94 -1.36 6.10
CA CYS A 98 3.33 -2.37 5.26
C CYS A 98 2.90 -1.79 3.91
N LEU A 99 3.22 -2.50 2.84
CA LEU A 99 2.89 -2.13 1.47
C LEU A 99 2.10 -3.25 0.79
N ILE A 100 0.87 -2.97 0.38
CA ILE A 100 -0.01 -3.95 -0.23
C ILE A 100 -0.29 -3.52 -1.66
N ALA A 101 0.09 -4.31 -2.67
CA ALA A 101 -0.35 -4.11 -4.04
C ALA A 101 -1.56 -5.00 -4.32
N THR A 102 -2.68 -4.41 -4.74
CA THR A 102 -3.94 -5.16 -4.94
C THR A 102 -4.05 -5.80 -6.32
N ASP A 103 -3.22 -5.36 -7.27
CA ASP A 103 -3.24 -5.85 -8.64
C ASP A 103 -1.84 -5.86 -9.27
N VAL A 104 -1.70 -6.62 -10.35
CA VAL A 104 -0.44 -6.79 -11.09
C VAL A 104 0.16 -5.45 -11.54
N ARG A 105 -0.66 -4.49 -11.96
CA ARG A 105 -0.15 -3.20 -12.43
C ARG A 105 0.40 -2.37 -11.28
N ALA A 106 -0.29 -2.32 -10.14
CA ALA A 106 0.22 -1.69 -8.92
C ALA A 106 1.55 -2.31 -8.48
N ALA A 107 1.65 -3.63 -8.53
CA ALA A 107 2.85 -4.37 -8.22
C ALA A 107 4.03 -4.01 -9.14
N ASN A 108 3.77 -3.93 -10.45
CA ASN A 108 4.76 -3.54 -11.44
C ASN A 108 5.20 -2.08 -11.26
N SER A 109 4.28 -1.16 -10.96
CA SER A 109 4.60 0.24 -10.69
C SER A 109 5.49 0.39 -9.45
N ILE A 110 5.20 -0.35 -8.37
CA ILE A 110 6.05 -0.39 -7.17
C ILE A 110 7.41 -1.01 -7.51
N GLY A 111 7.42 -2.11 -8.26
CA GLY A 111 8.66 -2.77 -8.67
C GLY A 111 9.56 -1.84 -9.48
N ALA A 112 9.00 -1.15 -10.48
CA ALA A 112 9.72 -0.18 -11.30
C ALA A 112 10.21 1.03 -10.50
N ALA A 113 9.45 1.49 -9.50
CA ALA A 113 9.84 2.58 -8.60
C ALA A 113 11.08 2.27 -7.75
N TYR A 114 11.35 0.98 -7.47
CA TYR A 114 12.46 0.54 -6.62
C TYR A 114 13.43 -0.42 -7.34
N ASP A 115 13.44 -0.42 -8.68
CA ASP A 115 14.25 -1.31 -9.52
C ASP A 115 14.20 -2.79 -9.07
N THR A 116 13.01 -3.22 -8.65
CA THR A 116 12.74 -4.55 -8.11
C THR A 116 11.84 -5.32 -9.07
N ASN A 117 12.30 -6.48 -9.52
CA ASN A 117 11.48 -7.34 -10.36
C ASN A 117 10.44 -8.09 -9.53
N VAL A 118 9.25 -7.49 -9.37
CA VAL A 118 8.13 -8.08 -8.62
C VAL A 118 7.49 -9.22 -9.41
N SER A 119 7.41 -9.13 -10.75
CA SER A 119 6.76 -10.14 -11.60
C SER A 119 7.49 -11.49 -11.65
N SER A 120 8.83 -11.51 -11.49
CA SER A 120 9.59 -12.77 -11.38
C SER A 120 9.45 -13.44 -10.01
N GLN A 121 8.96 -12.71 -9.01
CA GLN A 121 8.78 -13.18 -7.63
C GLN A 121 7.35 -13.64 -7.35
N THR A 122 6.38 -13.23 -8.18
CA THR A 122 4.97 -13.62 -8.06
C THR A 122 4.76 -15.01 -8.67
N LYS A 123 4.98 -16.06 -7.87
CA LYS A 123 4.58 -17.41 -8.27
C LYS A 123 3.06 -17.56 -8.07
N ALA A 124 2.34 -17.32 -9.16
CA ALA A 124 0.98 -17.76 -9.49
C ALA A 124 -0.26 -17.16 -8.81
N ILE A 125 -0.23 -16.53 -7.63
CA ILE A 125 -1.44 -15.86 -7.07
C ILE A 125 -1.10 -14.66 -6.18
N SER A 126 0.07 -14.68 -5.51
CA SER A 126 0.46 -13.62 -4.57
C SER A 126 1.96 -13.65 -4.25
N TYR A 127 2.54 -12.50 -3.88
CA TYR A 127 3.94 -12.39 -3.41
C TYR A 127 4.03 -11.93 -1.95
N SER A 128 5.07 -12.40 -1.25
CA SER A 128 5.46 -11.99 0.10
C SER A 128 6.95 -11.70 0.17
N GLY A 129 7.32 -10.51 0.61
CA GLY A 129 8.73 -10.16 0.84
C GLY A 129 8.89 -8.71 1.30
N ARG A 130 10.02 -8.10 0.92
CA ARG A 130 10.32 -6.71 1.28
C ARG A 130 10.72 -5.90 0.05
N ILE A 131 10.21 -4.68 -0.04
CA ILE A 131 10.62 -3.68 -1.05
C ILE A 131 11.04 -2.42 -0.32
N ALA A 132 12.27 -1.95 -0.57
CA ALA A 132 12.84 -0.77 0.09
C ALA A 132 12.68 -0.79 1.63
N GLY A 133 12.87 -1.96 2.25
CA GLY A 133 12.78 -2.17 3.71
C GLY A 133 11.36 -2.40 4.25
N ARG A 134 10.32 -2.17 3.45
CA ARG A 134 8.90 -2.28 3.82
C ARG A 134 8.39 -3.69 3.61
N GLU A 135 7.52 -4.18 4.50
CA GLU A 135 6.92 -5.51 4.38
C GLU A 135 5.83 -5.48 3.31
N THR A 136 6.05 -6.18 2.20
CA THR A 136 5.24 -6.06 0.99
C THR A 136 4.45 -7.32 0.72
N ARG A 137 3.15 -7.20 0.46
CA ARG A 137 2.30 -8.27 -0.07
C ARG A 137 1.66 -7.83 -1.38
N VAL A 138 1.61 -8.73 -2.35
CA VAL A 138 1.10 -8.43 -3.69
C VAL A 138 0.07 -9.47 -4.05
N PHE A 139 -1.01 -9.03 -4.70
CA PHE A 139 -2.06 -9.86 -5.27
C PHE A 139 -2.22 -9.56 -6.75
N ASP A 140 -2.62 -10.56 -7.53
CA ASP A 140 -2.86 -10.36 -8.97
C ASP A 140 -4.16 -9.59 -9.22
N ASP A 141 -5.22 -9.98 -8.50
CA ASP A 141 -6.51 -9.30 -8.46
C ASP A 141 -7.16 -9.55 -7.09
N PHE A 142 -6.92 -8.64 -6.16
CA PHE A 142 -7.47 -8.72 -4.81
C PHE A 142 -9.00 -8.58 -4.79
N ASN A 143 -9.57 -7.76 -5.68
CA ASN A 143 -11.01 -7.55 -5.78
C ASN A 143 -11.72 -8.87 -6.07
N THR A 144 -11.26 -9.62 -7.07
CA THR A 144 -11.83 -10.92 -7.41
C THR A 144 -11.51 -11.97 -6.33
N LEU A 145 -10.30 -11.97 -5.79
CA LEU A 145 -9.86 -12.94 -4.78
C LEU A 145 -10.79 -12.98 -3.56
N VAL A 146 -11.17 -11.83 -3.01
CA VAL A 146 -11.97 -11.75 -1.78
C VAL A 146 -13.46 -12.07 -1.97
N THR A 147 -13.92 -12.30 -3.20
CA THR A 147 -15.33 -12.68 -3.45
C THR A 147 -15.65 -14.12 -3.06
N THR A 148 -14.63 -14.98 -2.96
CA THR A 148 -14.79 -16.40 -2.62
C THR A 148 -14.29 -16.67 -1.22
N GLU A 149 -14.85 -17.68 -0.54
CA GLU A 149 -14.39 -18.04 0.81
C GLU A 149 -12.94 -18.56 0.78
N ALA A 150 -12.60 -19.41 -0.18
CA ALA A 150 -11.23 -19.91 -0.35
C ALA A 150 -10.23 -18.76 -0.60
N GLY A 151 -10.61 -17.78 -1.42
CA GLY A 151 -9.77 -16.62 -1.72
C GLY A 151 -9.60 -15.68 -0.53
N LYS A 152 -10.63 -15.47 0.30
CA LYS A 152 -10.51 -14.76 1.58
C LYS A 152 -9.51 -15.44 2.52
N GLN A 153 -9.60 -16.76 2.66
CA GLN A 153 -8.68 -17.52 3.51
C GLN A 153 -7.23 -17.44 2.99
N HIS A 154 -7.05 -17.50 1.66
CA HIS A 154 -5.74 -17.32 1.03
C HIS A 154 -5.18 -15.90 1.26
N ALA A 155 -5.99 -14.88 1.01
CA ALA A 155 -5.63 -13.48 1.26
C ALA A 155 -5.24 -13.25 2.72
N TRP A 156 -6.05 -13.75 3.66
CA TRP A 156 -5.77 -13.63 5.09
C TRP A 156 -4.50 -14.38 5.50
N ALA A 157 -4.29 -15.59 4.97
CA ALA A 157 -3.10 -16.37 5.26
C ALA A 157 -1.81 -15.63 4.88
N LEU A 158 -1.85 -14.82 3.82
CA LEU A 158 -0.76 -13.96 3.40
C LEU A 158 -0.66 -12.69 4.25
N LEU A 159 -1.77 -11.97 4.44
CA LEU A 159 -1.80 -10.69 5.13
C LEU A 159 -1.38 -10.80 6.60
N LYS A 160 -1.74 -11.90 7.29
CA LYS A 160 -1.37 -12.11 8.70
C LYS A 160 0.13 -12.31 8.95
N THR A 161 0.93 -12.43 7.88
CA THR A 161 2.40 -12.49 7.98
C THR A 161 3.05 -11.11 8.07
N LEU A 162 2.27 -10.04 7.90
CA LEU A 162 2.73 -8.67 8.09
C LEU A 162 3.05 -8.40 9.57
N PRO A 163 3.90 -7.40 9.88
CA PRO A 163 4.14 -6.95 11.24
C PRO A 163 2.84 -6.68 12.00
N THR A 164 2.87 -6.94 13.31
CA THR A 164 1.75 -6.68 14.22
C THR A 164 2.17 -5.71 15.31
N PHE A 165 1.27 -4.81 15.68
CA PHE A 165 1.45 -3.88 16.80
C PHE A 165 0.74 -4.34 18.08
N SER A 166 0.26 -5.59 18.12
CA SER A 166 -0.48 -6.20 19.24
C SER A 166 0.34 -6.43 20.54
N GLY A 167 1.51 -5.80 20.68
CA GLY A 167 2.46 -5.99 21.77
C GLY A 167 2.34 -5.04 22.97
N ILE A 168 1.48 -4.02 22.96
CA ILE A 168 1.48 -3.02 24.06
C ILE A 168 0.64 -3.45 25.28
N GLU A 169 -0.30 -4.40 25.16
CA GLU A 169 -1.15 -4.78 26.31
C GLU A 169 -0.68 -5.99 27.15
N ASN A 170 0.34 -6.75 26.72
CA ASN A 170 0.74 -7.98 27.41
C ASN A 170 2.04 -7.90 28.24
N SER A 171 2.69 -6.74 28.33
CA SER A 171 3.90 -6.56 29.16
C SER A 171 3.61 -6.21 30.64
N ALA A 172 2.35 -6.05 31.04
CA ALA A 172 1.97 -5.76 32.43
C ALA A 172 1.67 -7.00 33.29
N LYS A 173 1.89 -8.22 32.77
CA LYS A 173 1.65 -9.48 33.50
C LYS A 173 2.76 -10.53 33.30
N ARG A 174 4.03 -10.14 33.42
CA ARG A 174 5.12 -11.08 33.66
C ARG A 174 5.90 -10.69 34.90
#